data_AF-A0A2C6A5F1-F1
#
_entry.id   AF-A0A2C6A5F1-F1
#
_cell.length_a   1.000
_cell.length_b   1.000
_cell.length_c   1.000
_cell.angle_alpha   90.00
_cell.angle_beta   90.00
_cell.angle_gamma   90.00
#
_symmetry.space_group_name_H-M   'P 1'
#
loop_
_entity.id
_entity.type
_entity.pdbx_description
1 polymer ?
#
loop_
_entity_poly.entity_id
_entity_poly.type
_entity_poly.pdbx_seq_one_letter_code
_entity_poly.pdbx_strand_id
1 'polypeptide(L)'
;MRGGQGVIRAWTTCAGHRGQGIGKELLLAAVRITQDRCGRDAQVGFAKEHAHSAVLLPSFCAAPFRRGELRAARALDEAATEWETSKKKKW
;
A
#
# COMPACT_ATOMS: atom_id res chain seq x y z
N MET A 1 15.75 16.38 6.61
CA MET A 1 14.33 16.79 6.57
C MET A 1 13.50 15.51 6.55
N ARG A 2 12.52 15.33 7.44
CA ARG A 2 11.57 14.22 7.27
C ARG A 2 10.72 14.59 6.06
N GLY A 3 10.89 13.87 4.94
CA GLY A 3 10.08 14.07 3.73
C GLY A 3 8.59 13.98 4.05
N GLY A 4 7.74 14.57 3.21
CA GLY A 4 6.29 14.44 3.40
C GLY A 4 5.85 12.97 3.34
N GLN A 5 4.63 12.67 3.77
CA GLN A 5 4.12 11.30 3.83
C GLN A 5 2.71 11.19 3.25
N GLY A 6 2.46 10.09 2.55
CA GLY A 6 1.15 9.67 2.06
C GLY A 6 0.56 8.58 2.95
N VAL A 7 -0.76 8.64 3.20
CA VAL A 7 -1.45 7.67 4.04
C VAL A 7 -2.58 7.02 3.23
N ILE A 8 -2.51 5.70 3.07
CA ILE A 8 -3.56 4.89 2.43
C ILE A 8 -4.60 4.55 3.49
N ARG A 9 -5.78 5.16 3.39
CA ARG A 9 -6.93 4.93 4.29
C ARG A 9 -7.82 3.77 3.86
N ALA A 10 -7.74 3.37 2.60
CA ALA A 10 -8.45 2.21 2.06
C ALA A 10 -7.81 1.82 0.72
N TRP A 11 -7.80 0.52 0.43
CA TRP A 11 -7.39 -0.04 -0.85
C TRP A 11 -8.15 -1.35 -1.05
N THR A 12 -8.91 -1.43 -2.13
CA THR A 12 -9.75 -2.59 -2.42
C THR A 12 -9.92 -2.75 -3.93
N THR A 13 -10.17 -3.97 -4.36
CA THR A 13 -10.54 -4.31 -5.74
C THR A 13 -11.84 -5.12 -5.74
N CYS A 14 -12.70 -4.82 -6.72
CA CYS A 14 -13.91 -5.60 -6.96
C CYS A 14 -13.56 -7.08 -7.18
N ALA A 15 -14.43 -7.99 -6.73
CA ALA A 15 -14.15 -9.43 -6.75
C ALA A 15 -13.80 -9.96 -8.16
N GLY A 16 -14.52 -9.51 -9.19
CA GLY A 16 -14.28 -9.89 -10.59
C GLY A 16 -12.98 -9.33 -11.19
N HIS A 17 -12.30 -8.43 -10.47
CA HIS A 17 -11.06 -7.77 -10.90
C HIS A 17 -9.83 -8.22 -10.08
N ARG A 18 -10.01 -9.23 -9.23
CA ARG A 18 -8.91 -9.86 -8.49
C ARG A 18 -8.08 -10.74 -9.42
N GLY A 19 -6.79 -10.90 -9.11
CA GLY A 19 -5.85 -11.67 -9.95
C GLY A 19 -5.38 -10.96 -11.23
N GLN A 20 -5.96 -9.80 -11.57
CA GLN A 20 -5.62 -9.03 -12.77
C GLN A 20 -4.50 -7.99 -12.54
N GLY A 21 -3.92 -7.91 -11.34
CA GLY A 21 -2.86 -6.94 -11.03
C GLY A 21 -3.35 -5.52 -10.68
N ILE A 22 -4.63 -5.20 -10.83
CA ILE A 22 -5.20 -3.85 -10.56
C ILE A 22 -4.87 -3.35 -9.15
N GLY A 23 -4.89 -4.22 -8.15
CA GLY A 23 -4.53 -3.85 -6.79
C GLY A 23 -3.10 -3.32 -6.70
N LYS A 24 -2.16 -3.97 -7.37
CA LYS A 24 -0.75 -3.56 -7.42
C LYS A 24 -0.59 -2.20 -8.12
N GLU A 25 -1.29 -2.01 -9.24
CA GLU A 25 -1.27 -0.72 -9.96
C GLU A 25 -1.80 0.43 -9.12
N LEU A 26 -2.84 0.20 -8.32
CA LEU A 26 -3.33 1.20 -7.35
C LEU A 26 -2.27 1.58 -6.32
N LEU A 27 -1.51 0.61 -5.80
CA LEU A 27 -0.42 0.90 -4.84
C LEU A 27 0.73 1.65 -5.51
N LEU A 28 1.12 1.28 -6.73
CA LEU A 28 2.12 2.01 -7.53
C LEU A 28 1.68 3.46 -7.78
N ALA A 29 0.42 3.67 -8.14
CA ALA A 29 -0.15 5.00 -8.32
C ALA A 29 -0.11 5.81 -7.01
N ALA A 30 -0.40 5.19 -5.86
CA ALA A 30 -0.32 5.83 -4.56
C ALA A 30 1.11 6.27 -4.21
N VAL A 31 2.12 5.42 -4.46
CA VAL A 31 3.55 5.76 -4.29
C VAL A 31 3.91 6.95 -5.16
N ARG A 32 3.57 6.89 -6.46
CA ARG A 32 3.86 7.95 -7.42
C ARG A 32 3.22 9.28 -7.01
N ILE A 33 1.92 9.30 -6.74
CA ILE A 33 1.19 10.52 -6.36
C ILE A 33 1.77 11.11 -5.07
N THR A 34 2.14 10.26 -4.11
CA THR A 34 2.75 10.70 -2.86
C THR A 34 4.08 11.40 -3.13
N GLN A 35 4.96 10.80 -3.92
CA GLN A 35 6.27 11.39 -4.22
C GLN A 35 6.17 12.64 -5.11
N ASP A 36 5.24 12.66 -6.06
CA ASP A 36 4.99 13.80 -6.94
C ASP A 36 4.52 15.03 -6.13
N ARG A 37 3.75 14.82 -5.05
CA ARG A 37 3.20 15.91 -4.21
C ARG A 37 4.03 16.27 -3.00
N CYS A 38 4.68 15.28 -2.37
CA CYS A 38 5.32 15.43 -1.07
C CYS A 38 6.86 15.37 -1.14
N GLY A 39 7.42 15.23 -2.34
CA GLY A 39 8.85 15.14 -2.59
C GLY A 39 9.32 13.72 -2.87
N ARG A 40 10.47 13.60 -3.54
CA ARG A 40 11.01 12.32 -4.03
C ARG A 40 11.16 11.27 -2.92
N ASP A 41 11.56 11.68 -1.74
CA ASP A 41 11.82 10.80 -0.58
C ASP A 41 10.58 10.63 0.31
N ALA A 42 9.41 11.04 -0.18
CA ALA A 42 8.17 10.91 0.57
C ALA A 42 7.79 9.44 0.75
N GLN A 43 7.43 9.09 1.98
CA GLN A 43 7.04 7.73 2.35
C GLN A 43 5.54 7.56 2.19
N VAL A 44 5.09 6.37 1.80
CA VAL A 44 3.68 6.01 1.79
C VAL A 44 3.46 4.81 2.70
N GLY A 45 2.40 4.84 3.49
CA GLY A 45 2.04 3.77 4.40
C GLY A 45 0.54 3.61 4.54
N PHE A 46 0.11 2.47 5.06
CA PHE A 46 -1.27 2.27 5.47
C PHE A 46 -1.56 3.03 6.78
N ALA A 47 -2.77 3.57 6.91
CA ALA A 47 -3.20 4.14 8.18
C ALA A 47 -3.21 3.05 9.27
N LYS A 48 -2.82 3.38 10.51
CA LYS A 48 -2.86 2.44 11.64
C LYS A 48 -4.24 1.81 11.84
N GLU A 49 -5.29 2.58 11.59
CA GLU A 49 -6.67 2.12 11.55
C GLU A 49 -7.31 2.51 10.21
N HIS A 50 -7.83 1.52 9.48
CA HIS A 50 -8.44 1.67 8.17
C HIS A 50 -9.55 0.65 7.94
N ALA A 51 -10.34 0.83 6.86
CA ALA A 51 -11.55 0.05 6.57
C ALA A 51 -11.35 -1.49 6.57
N HIS A 52 -10.12 -1.99 6.38
CA HIS A 52 -9.79 -3.41 6.43
C HIS A 52 -8.96 -3.86 7.66
N SER A 53 -8.67 -2.98 8.63
CA SER A 53 -7.84 -3.29 9.81
C SER A 53 -8.54 -3.21 11.17
N ALA A 54 -9.83 -2.85 11.21
CA ALA A 54 -10.60 -2.91 12.44
C ALA A 54 -10.88 -4.38 12.82
N VAL A 55 -9.92 -5.03 13.46
CA VAL A 55 -10.10 -6.37 14.03
C VAL A 55 -10.81 -6.23 15.38
N LEU A 56 -12.13 -6.06 15.32
CA LEU A 56 -13.03 -6.10 16.49
C LEU A 56 -13.24 -7.53 17.04
N LEU A 57 -12.52 -8.52 16.50
CA LEU A 57 -12.66 -9.92 16.85
C LEU A 57 -11.62 -10.33 17.91
N PRO A 58 -11.97 -11.26 18.82
CA PRO A 58 -11.01 -11.89 19.72
C PRO A 58 -9.77 -12.40 18.97
N SER A 59 -8.60 -12.35 19.62
CA SER A 59 -7.28 -12.61 19.02
C SER A 59 -7.17 -13.94 18.25
N PHE A 60 -7.95 -14.96 18.60
CA PHE A 60 -7.97 -16.25 17.90
C PHE A 60 -8.72 -16.19 16.55
N CYS A 61 -9.74 -15.33 16.43
CA CYS A 61 -10.47 -15.06 15.17
C CYS A 61 -9.79 -14.00 14.30
N ALA A 62 -8.84 -13.25 14.87
CA ALA A 62 -8.09 -12.17 14.22
C ALA A 62 -7.05 -12.64 13.20
N ALA A 63 -6.59 -13.90 13.29
CA ALA A 63 -5.49 -14.43 12.49
C ALA A 63 -5.61 -14.20 10.96
N PRO A 64 -6.75 -14.48 10.30
CA PRO A 64 -6.90 -14.21 8.86
C PRO A 64 -6.81 -12.72 8.50
N PHE A 65 -7.33 -11.82 9.34
CA PHE A 65 -7.26 -10.38 9.13
C PHE A 65 -5.83 -9.87 9.23
N ARG A 66 -5.08 -10.31 10.25
CA ARG A 66 -3.65 -9.99 10.41
C ARG A 66 -2.81 -10.49 9.24
N ARG A 67 -3.11 -11.69 8.71
CA ARG A 67 -2.46 -12.21 7.48
C ARG A 67 -2.81 -11.38 6.25
N GLY A 68 -4.01 -10.79 6.20
CA GLY A 68 -4.41 -9.83 5.17
C GLY A 68 -3.58 -8.55 5.24
N GLU A 69 -3.50 -7.94 6.42
CA GLU A 69 -2.70 -6.74 6.68
C GLU A 69 -1.22 -6.93 6.35
N LEU A 70 -0.62 -8.04 6.78
CA LEU A 70 0.78 -8.36 6.46
C LEU A 70 1.01 -8.50 4.95
N ARG A 71 0.07 -9.11 4.23
CA ARG A 71 0.14 -9.21 2.76
C ARG A 71 -0.02 -7.84 2.10
N ALA A 72 -0.89 -6.98 2.61
CA ALA A 72 -1.06 -5.63 2.11
C ALA A 72 0.21 -4.79 2.32
N ALA A 73 0.82 -4.85 3.51
CA ALA A 73 2.07 -4.16 3.81
C ALA A 73 3.20 -4.61 2.86
N ARG A 74 3.38 -5.92 2.67
CA ARG A 74 4.36 -6.45 1.71
C ARG A 74 4.11 -5.98 0.28
N ALA A 75 2.85 -5.97 -0.16
CA ALA A 75 2.50 -5.50 -1.49
C ALA A 75 2.83 -4.01 -1.71
N LEU A 76 2.70 -3.19 -0.67
CA LEU A 76 3.09 -1.78 -0.73
C LEU A 76 4.62 -1.62 -0.80
N ASP A 77 5.37 -2.38 0.00
CA ASP A 77 6.83 -2.38 -0.02
C ASP A 77 7.37 -2.83 -1.39
N GLU A 78 6.77 -3.87 -1.98
CA GLU A 78 7.09 -4.35 -3.32
C GLU A 78 6.80 -3.27 -4.37
N ALA A 79 5.65 -2.59 -4.30
CA ALA A 79 5.31 -1.50 -5.21
C ALA A 79 6.27 -0.31 -5.08
N ALA A 80 6.65 0.07 -3.86
CA ALA A 80 7.62 1.13 -3.63
C ALA A 80 8.99 0.78 -4.22
N THR A 81 9.44 -0.46 -4.02
CA THR A 81 10.71 -0.96 -4.58
C THR A 81 10.67 -0.96 -6.11
N GLU A 82 9.60 -1.47 -6.71
CA GLU A 82 9.42 -1.52 -8.16
C GLU A 82 9.42 -0.13 -8.79
N TRP A 83 8.76 0.84 -8.15
CA TRP A 83 8.76 2.22 -8.59
C TRP A 83 10.18 2.82 -8.64
N GLU A 84 10.98 2.58 -7.60
CA GLU A 84 12.37 3.04 -7.57
C GLU A 84 13.24 2.34 -8.63
N THR A 85 13.03 1.04 -8.90
CA THR A 85 13.72 0.34 -10.01
C THR A 85 13.30 0.85 -11.38
N SER A 86 12.02 1.19 -11.55
CA SER A 86 11.47 1.70 -12.82
C SER A 86 12.01 3.09 -13.15
N LYS A 87 12.25 3.92 -12.14
CA LYS A 87 12.95 5.20 -12.31
C LYS A 87 14.39 5.01 -12.78
N LYS A 88 15.15 4.09 -12.18
CA LYS A 88 16.56 3.83 -12.53
C LYS A 88 16.73 3.39 -13.99
N LYS A 89 15.76 2.67 -14.56
CA LYS A 89 15.78 2.25 -15.98
C LYS A 89 15.47 3.37 -16.98
N LYS A 90 14.89 4.49 -16.53
CA LYS A 90 14.54 5.63 -17.40
C LYS A 90 15.66 6.68 -17.52
N TRP A 91 16.78 6.46 -16.85
CA TRP A 91 17.95 7.35 -16.85
C TRP A 91 19.13 6.66 -17.52
#